data_AF-A0AAW3YQ28-F1
#
_entry.id   AF-A0AAW3YQ28-F1
#
_cell.length_a   1.000
_cell.length_b   1.000
_cell.length_c   1.000
_cell.angle_alpha   90.00
_cell.angle_beta   90.00
_cell.angle_gamma   90.00
#
_symmetry.space_group_name_H-M   'P 1'
#
loop_
_entity.id
_entity.type
_entity.pdbx_description
1 polymer ?
#
loop_
_entity_poly.entity_id
_entity_poly.type
_entity_poly.pdbx_seq_one_letter_code
_entity_poly.pdbx_strand_id
1 'polypeptide(L)'
;MAKFTIRVELRNADSSDYEKLHKKMAANGFKNIISSGSGNEYRLPTSEYIHESSTLSRSELADLVYGIAESIKTHPAVLVTESVGRTWLGLKKANPLSLN
;
A
#
# COMPACT_ATOMS: atom_id res chain seq x y z
N MET A 1 -6.60 -9.35 -13.85
CA MET A 1 -5.41 -9.07 -13.03
C MET A 1 -5.79 -9.20 -11.56
N ALA A 2 -5.00 -9.91 -10.76
CA ALA A 2 -5.28 -10.08 -9.34
C ALA A 2 -5.09 -8.73 -8.61
N LYS A 3 -5.93 -8.46 -7.62
CA LYS A 3 -5.93 -7.20 -6.88
C LYS A 3 -5.55 -7.48 -5.43
N PHE A 4 -4.51 -6.80 -4.96
CA PHE A 4 -3.98 -6.99 -3.61
C PHE A 4 -4.16 -5.75 -2.74
N THR A 5 -4.45 -5.97 -1.46
CA THR A 5 -4.33 -5.00 -0.38
C THR A 5 -3.16 -5.45 0.49
N ILE A 6 -2.26 -4.53 0.81
CA ILE A 6 -1.05 -4.79 1.56
C ILE A 6 -1.07 -3.89 2.79
N ARG A 7 -0.96 -4.47 3.98
CA ARG A 7 -0.80 -3.76 5.26
C ARG A 7 0.62 -3.99 5.76
N VAL A 8 1.31 -2.91 6.13
CA VAL A 8 2.66 -2.97 6.70
C VAL A 8 2.68 -2.31 8.07
N GLU A 9 3.25 -3.00 9.05
CA GLU A 9 3.60 -2.46 10.36
C GLU A 9 5.12 -2.40 10.49
N LEU A 10 5.64 -1.23 10.85
CA LEU A 10 7.04 -1.05 11.23
C LEU A 10 7.10 -0.93 12.75
N ARG A 11 7.76 -1.87 13.42
CA ARG A 11 7.86 -1.88 14.88
C ARG A 11 8.81 -0.78 15.36
N ASN A 12 8.44 -0.09 16.44
CA ASN A 12 9.22 1.04 17.00
C ASN A 12 9.58 2.10 15.94
N ALA A 13 8.61 2.41 15.07
CA ALA A 13 8.77 3.37 13.99
C ALA A 13 8.20 4.74 14.34
N ASP A 14 8.81 5.77 13.79
CA ASP A 14 8.28 7.14 13.81
C ASP A 14 7.70 7.54 12.45
N SER A 15 7.24 8.79 12.34
CA SER A 15 6.68 9.33 11.10
C SER A 15 7.70 9.32 9.94
N SER A 16 8.98 9.56 10.22
CA SER A 16 10.04 9.59 9.21
C SER A 16 10.28 8.20 8.60
N ASP A 17 10.13 7.15 9.40
CA ASP A 17 10.23 5.77 8.93
C ASP A 17 9.09 5.42 7.98
N TYR A 18 7.86 5.85 8.31
CA TYR A 18 6.71 5.66 7.42
C TYR A 18 6.80 6.51 6.15
N GLU A 19 7.37 7.71 6.19
CA GLU A 19 7.68 8.48 4.99
C GLU A 19 8.64 7.74 4.05
N LYS A 20 9.70 7.12 4.59
CA LYS A 20 10.62 6.27 3.82
C LYS A 20 9.89 5.07 3.23
N LEU A 21 9.02 4.43 4.00
CA LEU A 21 8.21 3.30 3.53
C LEU A 21 7.31 3.73 2.37
N HIS A 22 6.58 4.83 2.50
CA HIS A 22 5.71 5.34 1.43
C HIS A 22 6.49 5.60 0.14
N LYS A 23 7.69 6.20 0.23
CA LYS A 23 8.55 6.45 -0.94
C LYS A 23 9.02 5.15 -1.59
N LYS A 24 9.49 4.18 -0.81
CA LYS A 24 9.97 2.88 -1.35
C LYS A 24 8.84 2.04 -1.94
N MET A 25 7.68 2.02 -1.29
CA MET A 25 6.49 1.32 -1.78
C MET A 25 6.03 1.94 -3.11
N ALA A 26 5.95 3.27 -3.20
CA ALA A 26 5.62 3.96 -4.45
C ALA A 26 6.62 3.67 -5.58
N ALA A 27 7.92 3.65 -5.28
CA ALA A 27 8.97 3.30 -6.24
C ALA A 27 8.86 1.85 -6.78
N ASN A 28 8.21 0.96 -6.04
CA ASN A 28 7.93 -0.43 -6.44
C ASN A 28 6.50 -0.62 -6.98
N GLY A 29 5.80 0.46 -7.34
CA GLY A 29 4.47 0.39 -7.97
C GLY A 29 3.31 0.11 -7.01
N PHE A 30 3.52 0.18 -5.70
CA PHE A 30 2.45 0.12 -4.71
C PHE A 30 1.84 1.50 -4.50
N LYS A 31 0.50 1.58 -4.45
CA LYS A 31 -0.22 2.86 -4.30
C LYS A 31 -0.92 2.92 -2.95
N ASN A 32 -0.86 4.06 -2.26
CA ASN A 32 -1.68 4.33 -1.07
C ASN A 32 -3.01 5.05 -1.41
N ILE A 33 -3.45 4.92 -2.67
CA ILE A 33 -4.67 5.52 -3.20
C ILE A 33 -5.52 4.40 -3.79
N ILE A 34 -6.82 4.43 -3.54
CA ILE A 34 -7.82 3.54 -4.12
C ILE A 34 -8.88 4.34 -4.90
N SER A 35 -9.24 3.85 -6.08
CA SER A 35 -10.26 4.47 -6.93
C SER A 35 -11.62 3.82 -6.70
N SER A 36 -12.66 4.65 -6.55
CA SER A 36 -14.05 4.20 -6.57
C SER A 36 -14.53 3.88 -7.99
N GLY A 37 -15.65 3.16 -8.13
CA GLY A 37 -16.29 2.94 -9.44
C GLY A 37 -16.73 4.23 -10.15
N SER A 38 -16.86 5.33 -9.40
CA SER A 38 -17.17 6.67 -9.94
C SER A 38 -15.94 7.48 -10.39
N GLY A 39 -14.74 6.90 -10.33
CA GLY A 39 -13.48 7.57 -10.70
C GLY A 39 -12.87 8.47 -9.62
N ASN A 40 -13.58 8.74 -8.51
CA ASN A 40 -13.01 9.44 -7.37
C ASN A 40 -11.89 8.62 -6.70
N GLU A 41 -10.81 9.30 -6.30
CA GLU A 41 -9.66 8.71 -5.60
C GLU A 41 -9.66 9.02 -4.10
N TYR A 42 -9.24 8.05 -3.29
CA TYR A 42 -9.22 8.13 -1.83
C TYR A 42 -7.89 7.63 -1.27
N ARG A 43 -7.40 8.27 -0.22
CA ARG A 43 -6.21 7.81 0.50
C ARG A 43 -6.58 6.64 1.41
N LEU A 44 -5.83 5.55 1.29
CA LEU A 44 -5.93 4.40 2.20
C LEU A 44 -5.47 4.78 3.61
N PRO A 45 -5.85 3.98 4.64
CA PRO A 45 -5.29 4.11 5.98
C PRO A 45 -3.75 4.09 5.97
N THR A 46 -3.15 4.67 7.01
CA THR A 46 -1.69 4.72 7.14
C THR A 46 -1.09 3.32 6.99
N SER A 47 -0.15 3.18 6.06
CA SER A 47 0.59 1.93 5.77
C SER A 47 -0.31 0.81 5.25
N GLU A 48 -1.34 1.18 4.51
CA GLU A 48 -2.04 0.33 3.56
C GLU A 48 -1.73 0.75 2.13
N TYR A 49 -1.61 -0.24 1.26
CA TYR A 49 -1.30 -0.08 -0.15
C TYR A 49 -2.13 -1.04 -0.99
N ILE A 50 -2.31 -0.69 -2.25
CA ILE A 50 -2.83 -1.58 -3.27
C ILE A 50 -1.76 -1.87 -4.31
N HIS A 51 -1.86 -3.06 -4.88
CA HIS A 51 -1.11 -3.47 -6.04
C HIS A 51 -2.00 -4.34 -6.92
N GLU A 52 -1.77 -4.31 -8.23
CA GLU A 52 -2.43 -5.21 -9.16
C GLU A 52 -1.34 -5.94 -9.95
N SER A 53 -1.44 -7.26 -10.04
CA SER A 53 -0.46 -8.07 -10.77
C SER A 53 -1.12 -9.25 -11.46
N SER A 54 -0.63 -9.61 -12.64
CA SER A 54 -1.04 -10.82 -13.37
C SER A 54 -0.08 -11.99 -13.17
N THR A 55 1.08 -11.75 -12.55
CA THR A 55 2.17 -12.71 -12.44
C THR A 55 2.54 -13.03 -11.00
N LEU A 56 2.41 -12.07 -10.09
CA LEU A 56 2.81 -12.24 -8.69
C LEU A 56 1.65 -12.79 -7.85
N SER A 57 1.97 -13.80 -7.04
CA SER A 57 1.12 -14.36 -6.01
C SER A 57 1.14 -13.54 -4.71
N ARG A 58 0.23 -13.88 -3.78
CA ARG A 58 0.21 -13.27 -2.43
C ARG A 58 1.52 -13.45 -1.68
N SER A 59 2.14 -14.64 -1.76
CA SER A 59 3.40 -14.95 -1.07
C SER A 59 4.57 -14.17 -1.65
N GLU A 60 4.70 -14.13 -2.98
CA GLU A 60 5.79 -13.36 -3.63
C GLU A 60 5.68 -11.86 -3.33
N LEU A 61 4.45 -11.32 -3.29
CA LEU A 61 4.23 -9.94 -2.86
C LEU A 61 4.54 -9.74 -1.38
N ALA A 62 4.22 -10.70 -0.51
CA ALA A 62 4.54 -10.61 0.91
C ALA A 62 6.06 -10.58 1.13
N ASP A 63 6.81 -11.45 0.46
CA ASP A 63 8.28 -11.50 0.56
C ASP A 63 8.92 -10.21 0.03
N LEU A 64 8.46 -9.71 -1.12
CA LEU A 64 8.92 -8.45 -1.69
C LEU A 64 8.69 -7.28 -0.74
N VAL A 65 7.47 -7.14 -0.21
CA VAL A 65 7.11 -6.05 0.68
C VAL A 65 7.84 -6.18 2.02
N TYR A 66 8.02 -7.40 2.52
CA TYR A 66 8.80 -7.65 3.72
C TYR A 66 10.24 -7.16 3.56
N GLY A 67 10.91 -7.49 2.46
CA GLY A 67 12.27 -7.00 2.18
C GLY A 67 12.36 -5.48 2.05
N ILE A 68 11.37 -4.84 1.43
CA ILE A 68 11.28 -3.37 1.37
C ILE A 68 11.17 -2.77 2.78
N ALA A 69 10.25 -3.28 3.60
CA ALA A 69 10.00 -2.80 4.95
C ALA A 69 11.20 -3.06 5.89
N GLU A 70 11.85 -4.21 5.75
CA GLU A 70 13.01 -4.61 6.55
C GLU A 70 14.23 -3.72 6.27
N SER A 71 14.35 -3.19 5.05
CA SER A 71 15.36 -2.18 4.72
C SER A 71 15.21 -0.85 5.46
N ILE A 72 14.13 -0.66 6.23
CA ILE A 72 13.85 0.54 7.03
C ILE A 72 13.91 0.22 8.53
N LYS A 73 13.20 -0.83 8.97
CA LYS A 73 13.16 -1.28 10.38
C LYS A 73 13.25 -2.80 10.44
N THR A 74 13.98 -3.31 11.42
CA THR A 74 14.09 -4.75 11.64
C THR A 74 12.76 -5.34 12.11
N HIS A 75 12.48 -6.58 11.69
CA HIS A 75 11.28 -7.34 12.05
C HIS A 75 9.96 -6.60 11.77
N PRO A 76 9.71 -6.14 10.53
CA PRO A 76 8.41 -5.60 10.16
C PRO A 76 7.33 -6.71 10.18
N ALA A 77 6.06 -6.32 10.14
CA ALA A 77 4.96 -7.24 9.86
C ALA A 77 4.27 -6.85 8.55
N VAL A 78 3.92 -7.85 7.74
CA VAL A 78 3.28 -7.67 6.43
C VAL A 78 2.10 -8.61 6.31
N LEU A 79 0.96 -8.07 5.88
CA LEU A 79 -0.22 -8.84 5.49
C LEU A 79 -0.59 -8.50 4.05
N VAL A 80 -0.72 -9.51 3.21
CA VAL A 80 -1.18 -9.39 1.82
C VAL A 80 -2.50 -10.13 1.65
N THR A 81 -3.51 -9.42 1.17
CA THR A 81 -4.83 -9.97 0.86
C THR A 81 -5.11 -9.78 -0.61
N GLU A 82 -5.35 -10.89 -1.32
CA GLU A 82 -5.97 -10.83 -2.65
C GLU A 82 -7.48 -10.76 -2.48
N SER A 83 -8.14 -9.84 -3.18
CA SER A 83 -9.58 -9.72 -3.09
C SER A 83 -10.23 -9.43 -4.44
N VAL A 84 -11.40 -10.04 -4.65
CA VAL A 84 -12.30 -9.76 -5.77
C VAL A 84 -13.15 -8.50 -5.53
N GLY A 85 -13.21 -7.99 -4.29
CA GLY A 85 -14.03 -6.84 -3.91
C GLY A 85 -13.51 -6.10 -2.68
N ARG A 86 -13.71 -4.78 -2.65
CA ARG A 86 -13.31 -3.92 -1.52
C ARG A 86 -14.40 -2.90 -1.27
N THR A 87 -14.66 -2.62 0.00
CA THR A 87 -15.56 -1.57 0.44
C THR A 87 -14.87 -0.78 1.53
N TRP A 88 -15.05 0.53 1.51
CA TRP A 88 -14.44 1.44 2.47
C TRP A 88 -15.42 2.55 2.79
N LEU A 89 -15.31 3.08 4.00
CA LEU A 89 -16.09 4.21 4.49
C LEU A 89 -15.14 5.16 5.23
N GLY A 90 -15.40 6.46 5.18
CA GLY A 90 -14.63 7.46 5.93
C GLY A 90 -13.21 7.77 5.42
N LEU A 91 -12.79 7.21 4.28
CA LEU A 91 -11.51 7.59 3.68
C LEU A 91 -11.54 9.03 3.16
N LYS A 92 -10.42 9.75 3.34
CA LYS A 92 -10.27 11.11 2.81
C LYS A 92 -10.06 11.03 1.30
N LYS A 93 -10.75 11.90 0.54
CA LYS A 93 -10.46 12.06 -0.89
C LYS A 93 -8.98 12.40 -1.06
N ALA A 94 -8.31 11.72 -1.98
CA ALA A 94 -7.03 12.21 -2.46
C ALA A 94 -7.34 13.52 -3.20
N ASN A 95 -6.80 14.65 -2.76
CA ASN A 95 -6.94 15.88 -3.54
C ASN A 95 -6.52 15.57 -4.98
N PRO A 96 -7.27 16.00 -6.01
CA PRO A 96 -6.70 16.00 -7.35
C PRO A 96 -5.38 16.76 -7.23
N LEU A 97 -4.30 16.15 -7.70
CA LEU A 97 -3.06 16.89 -7.93
C LEU A 97 -3.48 18.12 -8.73
N SER A 98 -3.39 19.30 -8.12
CA SER A 98 -3.35 20.53 -8.88
C SER A 98 -2.14 20.37 -9.78
N LEU A 99 -2.41 20.07 -11.06
CA LEU A 99 -1.44 20.19 -12.13
C LEU A 99 -1.02 21.66 -12.10
N ASN A 100 0.11 21.93 -11.44
CA ASN A 100 0.86 23.17 -11.62
C ASN A 100 1.80 22.97 -12.80
#